data_AF-A0A7C7CVS7-F1
#
_entry.id   AF-A0A7C7CVS7-F1
#
_cell.length_a   1.000
_cell.length_b   1.000
_cell.length_c   1.000
_cell.angle_alpha   90.00
_cell.angle_beta   90.00
_cell.angle_gamma   90.00
#
_symmetry.space_group_name_H-M   'P 1'
#
loop_
_entity.id
_entity.type
_entity.pdbx_description
1 polymer ?
#
loop_
_entity_poly.entity_id
_entity_poly.type
_entity_poly.pdbx_seq_one_letter_code
_entity_poly.pdbx_strand_id
1 'polypeptide(L)'
;DSSDNNRFNLNTEINLSATTSSNLGFGTNSIITETAALTAMSNLIEAIEKLSAIRGRIGAVQERLQYAKDHLNSTVENLTGAISTMRDADFAEEFAGLTRNQILVQGAAAMIGQANLIPQSVLTLLQEQ
;
A
#
# COMPACT_ATOMS: atom_id res chain seq x y z
N ASP A 1 14.33 -8.15 -12.79
CA ASP A 1 14.36 -9.51 -12.25
C ASP A 1 12.95 -10.08 -12.31
N SER A 2 12.68 -10.90 -13.32
CA SER A 2 11.36 -11.45 -13.64
C SER A 2 11.45 -12.96 -13.80
N SER A 3 12.39 -13.60 -13.08
CA SER A 3 12.40 -15.05 -12.99
C SER A 3 11.11 -15.54 -12.34
N ASP A 4 10.61 -16.70 -12.76
CA ASP A 4 9.33 -17.28 -12.34
C ASP A 4 9.15 -17.39 -10.81
N ASN A 5 10.25 -17.30 -10.06
CA ASN A 5 10.29 -17.33 -8.60
C ASN A 5 9.70 -16.07 -7.92
N ASN A 6 9.58 -14.95 -8.65
CA ASN A 6 9.15 -13.67 -8.06
C ASN A 6 7.65 -13.36 -8.29
N ARG A 7 6.95 -14.19 -9.07
CA ARG A 7 5.50 -14.04 -9.31
C ARG A 7 4.76 -15.09 -8.50
N PHE A 8 3.80 -14.65 -7.69
CA PHE A 8 2.93 -15.55 -6.95
C PHE A 8 2.06 -16.37 -7.93
N ASN A 9 2.48 -17.61 -8.22
CA ASN A 9 1.78 -18.50 -9.12
C ASN A 9 0.84 -19.42 -8.33
N LEU A 10 -0.44 -19.05 -8.27
CA LEU A 10 -1.50 -19.81 -7.62
C LEU A 10 -1.59 -21.26 -8.10
N ASN A 11 -1.30 -21.54 -9.37
CA ASN A 11 -1.37 -22.89 -9.91
C ASN A 11 -0.25 -23.78 -9.34
N THR A 12 0.95 -23.23 -9.13
CA THR A 12 2.07 -23.96 -8.51
C THR A 12 1.89 -24.08 -6.99
N GLU A 13 1.44 -23.00 -6.34
CA GLU A 13 1.29 -22.94 -4.88
C GLU A 13 0.12 -23.82 -4.38
N ILE A 14 -1.04 -23.75 -5.03
CA ILE A 14 -2.20 -24.57 -4.67
C ILE A 14 -2.12 -25.97 -5.30
N ASN A 15 -1.56 -26.11 -6.52
CA ASN A 15 -1.43 -27.35 -7.30
C ASN A 15 -2.58 -28.34 -7.00
N LEU A 16 -3.80 -27.89 -7.32
CA LEU A 16 -5.01 -28.66 -7.08
C LEU A 16 -5.16 -29.70 -8.18
N SER A 17 -4.92 -30.96 -7.83
CA SER A 17 -5.32 -32.08 -8.67
C SER A 17 -6.83 -32.29 -8.58
N ALA A 18 -7.43 -32.90 -9.62
CA ALA A 18 -8.87 -33.13 -9.65
C ALA A 18 -9.33 -33.98 -8.44
N THR A 19 -10.21 -33.42 -7.62
CA THR A 19 -10.77 -34.05 -6.42
C THR A 19 -12.15 -34.64 -6.74
N THR A 20 -12.19 -35.59 -7.67
CA THR A 20 -13.43 -36.32 -8.02
C THR A 20 -13.64 -37.49 -7.06
N SER A 21 -14.87 -38.02 -7.00
CA SER A 21 -15.18 -39.23 -6.21
C SER A 21 -14.27 -40.41 -6.58
N SER A 22 -13.94 -40.57 -7.87
CA SER A 22 -13.01 -41.61 -8.33
C SER A 22 -11.57 -41.36 -7.84
N ASN A 23 -11.07 -40.12 -7.90
CA ASN A 23 -9.72 -39.77 -7.46
C ASN A 23 -9.56 -39.82 -5.93
N LEU A 24 -10.66 -39.65 -5.20
CA LEU A 24 -10.76 -39.86 -3.76
C LEU A 24 -10.96 -41.34 -3.37
N GLY A 25 -11.06 -42.26 -4.33
CA GLY A 25 -11.15 -43.69 -4.05
C GLY A 25 -12.56 -44.18 -3.71
N PHE A 26 -13.61 -43.55 -4.25
CA PHE A 26 -15.03 -43.93 -4.08
C PHE A 26 -15.67 -44.56 -5.34
N GLY A 27 -14.89 -45.12 -6.26
CA GLY A 27 -15.40 -45.67 -7.52
C GLY A 27 -16.06 -47.05 -7.42
N THR A 28 -15.63 -47.89 -6.47
CA THR A 28 -16.02 -49.31 -6.39
C THR A 28 -16.26 -49.80 -4.97
N ASN A 29 -16.45 -48.87 -4.02
CA ASN A 29 -16.52 -49.20 -2.59
C ASN A 29 -17.90 -49.82 -2.30
N SER A 30 -17.90 -50.99 -1.68
CA SER A 30 -19.10 -51.70 -1.28
C SER A 30 -19.14 -51.83 0.24
N ILE A 31 -20.34 -51.80 0.81
CA ILE A 31 -20.57 -51.93 2.27
C ILE A 31 -21.34 -53.22 2.56
N ILE A 32 -21.47 -54.12 1.58
CA ILE A 32 -22.32 -55.31 1.66
C ILE A 32 -21.69 -56.40 2.55
N THR A 33 -20.36 -56.48 2.57
CA THR A 33 -19.61 -57.44 3.40
C THR A 33 -18.75 -56.70 4.43
N GLU A 34 -18.45 -57.36 5.55
CA GLU A 34 -17.60 -56.81 6.61
C GLU A 34 -16.24 -56.34 6.07
N THR A 35 -15.59 -57.17 5.25
CA THR A 35 -14.29 -56.84 4.64
C THR A 35 -14.39 -55.66 3.68
N ALA A 36 -15.46 -55.56 2.89
CA ALA A 36 -15.66 -54.44 1.98
C ALA A 36 -15.96 -53.14 2.74
N ALA A 37 -16.74 -53.22 3.82
CA ALA A 37 -17.00 -52.08 4.70
C ALA A 37 -15.72 -51.56 5.38
N LEU A 38 -14.85 -52.43 5.88
CA LEU A 38 -13.53 -52.06 6.43
C LEU A 38 -12.65 -51.36 5.39
N THR A 39 -12.63 -51.88 4.16
CA THR A 39 -11.88 -51.28 3.05
C THR A 39 -12.46 -49.91 2.68
N ALA A 40 -13.78 -49.77 2.61
CA ALA A 40 -14.45 -48.52 2.33
C ALA A 40 -14.16 -47.46 3.41
N MET A 41 -14.08 -47.87 4.68
CA MET A 41 -13.72 -47.00 5.79
C MET A 41 -12.27 -46.51 5.70
N SER A 42 -11.33 -47.38 5.34
CA SER A 42 -9.93 -46.99 5.10
C SER A 42 -9.83 -45.95 3.97
N ASN A 43 -10.53 -46.18 2.85
CA ASN A 43 -10.57 -45.24 1.73
C ASN A 43 -11.18 -43.88 2.11
N LEU A 44 -12.20 -43.87 2.98
CA LEU A 44 -12.77 -42.64 3.53
C LEU A 44 -11.73 -41.83 4.32
N ILE A 45 -10.96 -42.50 5.17
CA ILE A 45 -9.92 -41.83 5.99
C ILE A 45 -8.87 -41.20 5.07
N GLU A 46 -8.36 -41.94 4.10
CA GLU A 46 -7.40 -41.40 3.13
C GLU A 46 -7.96 -40.21 2.32
N ALA A 47 -9.24 -40.29 1.91
CA ALA A 47 -9.90 -39.21 1.19
C ALA A 47 -10.00 -37.94 2.05
N ILE A 48 -10.32 -38.09 3.34
CA ILE A 48 -10.39 -36.99 4.30
C ILE A 48 -9.00 -36.36 4.49
N GLU A 49 -7.96 -37.18 4.64
CA GLU A 49 -6.58 -36.69 4.77
C GLU A 49 -6.13 -35.90 3.54
N LYS A 50 -6.38 -36.42 2.33
CA LYS A 50 -6.09 -35.72 1.07
C LYS A 50 -6.81 -34.37 1.00
N LEU A 51 -8.11 -34.34 1.34
CA LEU A 51 -8.89 -33.11 1.33
C LEU A 51 -8.40 -32.11 2.38
N SER A 52 -8.03 -32.60 3.57
CA SER A 52 -7.47 -31.78 4.65
C SER A 52 -6.14 -31.14 4.22
N ALA A 53 -5.26 -31.91 3.57
CA ALA A 53 -4.00 -31.40 3.03
C ALA A 53 -4.23 -30.30 1.97
N ILE A 54 -5.18 -30.51 1.04
CA ILE A 54 -5.57 -29.49 0.05
C ILE A 54 -6.07 -28.22 0.73
N ARG A 55 -6.98 -28.35 1.72
CA ARG A 55 -7.50 -27.20 2.47
C ARG A 55 -6.39 -26.47 3.23
N GLY A 56 -5.46 -27.19 3.84
CA GLY A 56 -4.30 -26.61 4.52
C GLY A 56 -3.43 -25.77 3.57
N ARG A 57 -3.18 -26.27 2.35
CA ARG A 57 -2.45 -25.51 1.32
C ARG A 57 -3.18 -24.25 0.89
N ILE A 58 -4.49 -24.34 0.66
CA ILE A 58 -5.33 -23.17 0.34
C ILE A 58 -5.29 -22.16 1.48
N GLY A 59 -5.42 -22.60 2.73
CA GLY A 59 -5.33 -21.73 3.91
C GLY A 59 -3.98 -21.01 4.02
N ALA A 60 -2.87 -21.73 3.82
CA ALA A 60 -1.54 -21.12 3.83
C ALA A 60 -1.37 -20.05 2.74
N VAL A 61 -1.93 -20.30 1.54
CA VAL A 61 -1.96 -19.33 0.44
C VAL A 61 -2.83 -18.12 0.79
N GLN A 62 -3.99 -18.32 1.41
CA GLN A 62 -4.87 -17.24 1.86
C GLN A 62 -4.18 -16.34 2.90
N GLU A 63 -3.50 -16.94 3.89
CA GLU A 63 -2.73 -16.19 4.90
C GLU A 63 -1.61 -15.36 4.28
N ARG A 64 -0.85 -15.93 3.34
CA ARG A 64 0.19 -15.17 2.61
C ARG A 64 -0.40 -14.01 1.82
N LEU A 65 -1.55 -14.21 1.17
CA LEU A 65 -2.23 -13.15 0.41
C LEU A 65 -2.72 -12.03 1.34
N GLN A 66 -3.28 -12.40 2.49
CA GLN A 66 -3.74 -11.46 3.50
C GLN A 66 -2.57 -10.65 4.09
N TYR A 67 -1.46 -11.32 4.41
CA TYR A 67 -0.23 -10.65 4.84
C TYR A 67 0.31 -9.67 3.79
N ALA A 68 0.37 -10.09 2.52
CA ALA A 68 0.83 -9.23 1.43
C ALA A 68 -0.07 -7.99 1.27
N LYS A 69 -1.39 -8.17 1.39
CA LYS A 69 -2.37 -7.07 1.37
C LYS A 69 -2.14 -6.10 2.53
N ASP A 70 -1.98 -6.61 3.74
CA ASP A 70 -1.82 -5.76 4.92
C ASP A 70 -0.48 -5.00 4.88
N HIS A 71 0.59 -5.64 4.40
CA HIS A 71 1.87 -4.98 4.15
C HIS A 71 1.76 -3.89 3.06
N LEU A 72 1.04 -4.16 1.97
CA LEU A 72 0.79 -3.16 0.93
C LEU A 72 0.00 -1.96 1.48
N ASN A 73 -1.03 -2.21 2.30
CA ASN A 73 -1.79 -1.13 2.93
C ASN A 73 -0.91 -0.25 3.82
N SER A 74 -0.06 -0.85 4.66
CA SER A 74 0.89 -0.07 5.48
C SER A 74 1.88 0.71 4.62
N THR A 75 2.36 0.12 3.52
CA THR A 75 3.25 0.80 2.57
C THR A 75 2.54 2.00 1.92
N VAL A 76 1.28 1.84 1.52
CA VAL A 76 0.46 2.93 0.96
C VAL A 76 0.23 4.03 1.99
N GLU A 77 -0.05 3.69 3.25
CA GLU A 77 -0.22 4.67 4.33
C GLU A 77 1.07 5.48 4.55
N ASN A 78 2.21 4.80 4.67
CA ASN A 78 3.51 5.44 4.82
C ASN A 78 3.85 6.35 3.63
N LEU A 79 3.61 5.89 2.40
CA LEU A 79 3.83 6.70 1.20
C LEU A 79 2.88 7.90 1.12
N THR A 80 1.61 7.72 1.49
CA THR A 80 0.62 8.81 1.51
C THR A 80 1.00 9.86 2.55
N GLY A 81 1.47 9.42 3.73
CA GLY A 81 2.01 10.31 4.76
C GLY A 81 3.23 11.09 4.26
N ALA A 82 4.20 10.41 3.63
CA ALA A 82 5.36 11.06 3.03
C ALA A 82 4.96 12.09 1.96
N ILE A 83 4.02 11.75 1.07
CA ILE A 83 3.48 12.67 0.06
C ILE A 83 2.80 13.87 0.71
N SER A 84 2.03 13.68 1.79
CA SER A 84 1.43 14.79 2.52
C SER A 84 2.50 15.74 3.07
N THR A 85 3.54 15.20 3.71
CA THR A 85 4.63 16.03 4.26
C THR A 85 5.42 16.78 3.19
N MET A 86 5.67 16.15 2.03
CA MET A 86 6.31 16.82 0.90
C MET A 86 5.43 17.96 0.37
N ARG A 87 4.14 17.71 0.15
CA ARG A 87 3.20 18.74 -0.33
C ARG A 87 3.07 19.90 0.65
N ASP A 88 3.04 19.62 1.95
CA ASP A 88 2.97 20.66 2.98
C ASP A 88 4.28 21.47 3.07
N ALA A 89 5.44 20.85 2.85
CA ALA A 89 6.72 21.54 2.77
C ALA A 89 6.81 22.45 1.53
N ASP A 90 6.39 21.96 0.37
CA ASP A 90 6.34 22.75 -0.88
C ASP A 90 5.39 23.96 -0.71
N PHE A 91 4.22 23.74 -0.09
CA PHE A 91 3.28 24.82 0.21
C PHE A 91 3.87 25.85 1.19
N ALA A 92 4.60 25.41 2.21
CA ALA A 92 5.26 26.31 3.15
C ALA A 92 6.35 27.15 2.47
N GLU A 93 7.12 26.58 1.54
CA GLU A 93 8.13 27.31 0.77
C GLU A 93 7.48 28.36 -0.16
N GLU A 94 6.43 28.00 -0.88
CA GLU A 94 5.71 28.92 -1.75
C GLU A 94 5.00 30.04 -0.95
N PHE A 95 4.40 29.70 0.19
CA PHE A 95 3.79 30.69 1.09
C PHE A 95 4.84 31.63 1.71
N ALA A 96 6.03 31.13 2.06
CA ALA A 96 7.13 31.96 2.54
C ALA A 96 7.67 32.90 1.45
N GLY A 97 7.78 32.41 0.21
CA GLY A 97 8.13 33.21 -0.97
C GLY A 97 7.11 34.31 -1.24
N LEU A 98 5.81 33.97 -1.27
CA LEU A 98 4.71 34.92 -1.42
C LEU A 98 4.75 35.99 -0.33
N THR A 99 4.90 35.58 0.94
CA THR A 99 4.97 36.49 2.09
C THR A 99 6.18 37.42 1.99
N ARG A 100 7.36 36.90 1.62
CA ARG A 100 8.56 37.72 1.39
C ARG A 100 8.32 38.77 0.30
N ASN A 101 7.73 38.36 -0.82
CA ASN A 101 7.41 39.28 -1.92
C ASN A 101 6.40 40.35 -1.48
N GLN A 102 5.39 39.97 -0.70
CA GLN A 102 4.40 40.92 -0.17
C GLN A 102 5.05 41.95 0.77
N ILE A 103 5.95 41.52 1.65
CA ILE A 103 6.71 42.42 2.54
C ILE A 103 7.62 43.34 1.72
N LEU A 104 8.29 42.83 0.68
CA LEU A 104 9.12 43.66 -0.19
C LEU A 104 8.31 44.74 -0.91
N VAL A 105 7.12 44.40 -1.42
CA VAL A 105 6.24 45.38 -2.09
C VAL A 105 5.76 46.44 -1.12
N GLN A 106 5.33 46.06 0.08
CA GLN A 106 4.91 47.00 1.13
C GLN A 106 6.08 47.86 1.64
N GLY A 107 7.26 47.27 1.81
CA GLY A 107 8.49 47.95 2.20
C GLY A 107 9.00 48.91 1.13
N ALA A 108 8.94 48.52 -0.15
CA ALA A 108 9.27 49.41 -1.27
C ALA A 108 8.30 50.59 -1.34
N ALA A 109 7.00 50.38 -1.14
CA ALA A 109 6.02 51.45 -1.07
C ALA A 109 6.28 52.41 0.10
N ALA A 110 6.58 51.88 1.29
CA ALA A 110 6.95 52.68 2.46
C ALA A 110 8.27 53.44 2.26
N MET A 111 9.28 52.81 1.65
CA MET A 111 10.56 53.44 1.30
C MET A 111 10.40 54.54 0.25
N ILE A 112 9.54 54.39 -0.75
CA ILE A 112 9.24 55.45 -1.71
C ILE A 112 8.59 56.66 -1.00
N GLY A 113 7.69 56.42 -0.06
CA GLY A 113 7.12 57.47 0.78
C GLY A 113 8.18 58.20 1.62
N GLN A 114 9.08 57.45 2.27
CA GLN A 114 10.16 58.01 3.08
C GLN A 114 11.20 58.77 2.22
N ALA A 115 11.55 58.23 1.05
CA ALA A 115 12.51 58.82 0.12
C ALA A 115 12.00 60.14 -0.51
N ASN A 116 10.69 60.34 -0.62
CA ASN A 116 10.11 61.62 -1.06
C ASN A 116 10.14 62.71 0.03
N LEU A 117 10.21 62.32 1.30
CA LEU A 117 10.28 63.27 2.43
C LEU A 117 11.72 63.76 2.70
N ILE A 118 12.73 62.96 2.35
CA ILE A 118 14.15 63.32 2.49
C ILE A 118 14.55 64.56 1.67
N PRO A 119 14.21 64.70 0.38
CA PRO A 119 14.56 65.91 -0.38
C PRO A 119 13.80 67.15 0.09
N GLN A 120 12.59 67.03 0.67
CA GLN A 120 11.88 68.17 1.24
C GLN A 120 12.52 68.70 2.52
N SER A 121 13.01 67.81 3.41
CA SER A 121 13.71 68.24 4.63
C SER A 121 15.08 68.87 4.33
N VAL A 122 15.76 68.43 3.26
CA VAL A 122 16.98 69.06 2.78
C VAL A 122 16.70 70.43 2.15
N LEU A 123 15.58 70.60 1.44
CA LEU A 123 15.22 71.91 0.87
C LEU A 123 14.88 72.94 1.96
N THR A 124 14.24 72.53 3.06
CA THR A 124 14.05 73.41 4.22
C THR A 124 15.36 73.77 4.92
N LEU A 125 16.33 72.83 5.00
CA LEU A 125 17.65 73.12 5.58
C LEU A 125 18.52 74.04 4.70
N LEU A 126 18.36 74.00 3.37
CA LEU A 126 19.01 74.93 2.44
C LEU A 126 18.34 76.32 2.36
N GLN A 127 17.10 76.45 2.87
CA GLN A 127 16.40 77.73 3.00
C GLN A 127 16.61 78.39 4.38
N GLU A 128 17.06 77.62 5.39
CA GLU A 128 17.35 78.11 6.74
C GLU A 128 18.85 78.39 7.02
N GLN A 129 19.72 78.38 6.00
CA GLN A 129 21.05 79.01 6.03
C GLN A 129 21.10 80.22 5.09
#